data_AF-A0A1Y4NNR1-F1
#
_entry.id   AF-A0A1Y4NNR1-F1
#
_cell.length_a   1.000
_cell.length_b   1.000
_cell.length_c   1.000
_cell.angle_alpha   90.00
_cell.angle_beta   90.00
_cell.angle_gamma   90.00
#
_symmetry.space_group_name_H-M   'P 1'
#
loop_
_entity.id
_entity.type
_entity.pdbx_description
1 polymer ?
#
loop_
_entity_poly.entity_id
_entity_poly.type
_entity_poly.pdbx_seq_one_letter_code
_entity_poly.pdbx_strand_id
1 'polypeptide(L)'
;MIRECTVSDMEMVRKYLEGEPYGRAVLAAIEKYGFDERFQTVYVDVEGEVCRGVYLWLYRNLLLYSEENKVEVDFLEQMFGIMAPDRVAGRKDNVNIASWLLTDYNMEETQHMPALFDEKNEAVDCFAGLSDSEGSWSVLSRN
;
A
#
# COMPACT_ATOMS: atom_id res chain seq x y z
N MET A 1 13.79 9.15 -2.47
CA MET A 1 13.13 10.43 -2.13
C MET A 1 11.64 10.21 -2.25
N ILE A 2 10.90 10.45 -1.17
CA ILE A 2 9.47 10.23 -1.18
C ILE A 2 8.73 11.51 -1.53
N ARG A 3 7.74 11.37 -2.41
CA ARG A 3 6.82 12.44 -2.78
C ARG A 3 5.43 11.89 -3.06
N GLU A 4 4.44 12.75 -2.98
CA GLU A 4 3.08 12.44 -3.42
C GLU A 4 3.02 12.33 -4.95
N CYS A 5 2.33 11.31 -5.44
CA CYS A 5 2.13 11.07 -6.86
C CYS A 5 1.09 12.02 -7.43
N THR A 6 1.30 12.38 -8.69
CA THR A 6 0.35 13.16 -9.48
C THR A 6 0.01 12.40 -10.75
N VAL A 7 -0.92 12.92 -11.55
CA VAL A 7 -1.30 12.33 -12.84
C VAL A 7 -0.09 12.14 -13.78
N SER A 8 0.95 13.00 -13.68
CA SER A 8 2.17 12.83 -14.48
C SER A 8 3.02 11.62 -14.08
N ASP A 9 2.86 11.10 -12.86
CA ASP A 9 3.61 9.94 -12.37
C ASP A 9 2.96 8.61 -12.79
N MET A 10 1.74 8.66 -13.35
CA MET A 10 0.94 7.47 -13.67
C MET A 10 1.69 6.45 -14.54
N GLU A 11 2.42 6.91 -15.55
CA GLU A 11 3.14 6.01 -16.47
C GLU A 11 4.28 5.26 -15.77
N MET A 12 5.05 5.96 -14.93
CA MET A 12 6.13 5.37 -14.13
C MET A 12 5.58 4.38 -13.10
N VAL A 13 4.55 4.80 -12.36
CA VAL A 13 3.93 3.99 -11.30
C VAL A 13 3.27 2.74 -11.89
N ARG A 14 2.55 2.86 -13.01
CA ARG A 14 1.96 1.70 -13.70
C ARG A 14 3.01 0.68 -14.09
N LYS A 15 4.10 1.10 -14.73
CA LYS A 15 5.19 0.22 -15.16
C LYS A 15 5.87 -0.49 -13.98
N TYR A 16 5.96 0.18 -12.84
CA TYR A 16 6.52 -0.41 -11.62
C TYR A 16 5.56 -1.43 -10.98
N LEU A 17 4.26 -1.14 -10.99
CA LEU A 17 3.25 -1.93 -10.29
C LEU A 17 2.67 -3.11 -11.09
N GLU A 18 2.82 -3.15 -12.41
CA GLU A 18 2.23 -4.20 -13.25
C GLU A 18 2.84 -5.61 -13.04
N GLY A 19 4.05 -5.69 -12.50
CA GLY A 19 4.81 -6.93 -12.36
C GLY A 19 4.23 -7.93 -11.35
N GLU A 20 4.08 -7.51 -10.09
CA GLU A 20 3.67 -8.40 -8.99
C GLU A 20 2.21 -8.22 -8.57
N PRO A 21 1.56 -9.25 -7.99
CA PRO A 21 0.18 -9.16 -7.49
C PRO A 21 -0.05 -7.99 -6.52
N TYR A 22 0.93 -7.72 -5.64
CA TYR A 22 0.87 -6.62 -4.69
C TYR A 22 0.84 -5.27 -5.39
N GLY A 23 1.71 -5.11 -6.39
CA GLY A 23 1.74 -3.91 -7.21
C GLY A 23 0.44 -3.73 -7.99
N ARG A 24 -0.07 -4.79 -8.61
CA ARG A 24 -1.34 -4.77 -9.36
C ARG A 24 -2.53 -4.34 -8.50
N ALA A 25 -2.53 -4.69 -7.22
CA ALA A 25 -3.55 -4.20 -6.30
C ALA A 25 -3.50 -2.70 -6.08
N VAL A 26 -2.30 -2.17 -5.81
CA VAL A 26 -2.11 -0.71 -5.71
C VAL A 26 -2.54 -0.04 -7.02
N LEU A 27 -2.16 -0.61 -8.16
CA LEU A 27 -2.52 -0.08 -9.47
C LEU A 27 -4.03 -0.08 -9.70
N ALA A 28 -4.76 -1.12 -9.30
CA ALA A 28 -6.21 -1.18 -9.45
C ALA A 28 -6.94 -0.06 -8.67
N ALA A 29 -6.45 0.28 -7.48
CA ALA A 29 -6.99 1.41 -6.71
C ALA A 29 -6.67 2.75 -7.40
N ILE A 30 -5.46 2.92 -7.91
CA ILE A 30 -5.05 4.11 -8.67
C ILE A 30 -5.87 4.27 -9.95
N GLU A 31 -6.10 3.20 -10.71
CA GLU A 31 -6.88 3.25 -11.96
C GLU A 31 -8.37 3.52 -11.70
N LYS A 32 -8.89 3.12 -10.54
CA LYS A 32 -10.29 3.34 -10.19
C LYS A 32 -10.56 4.75 -9.64
N TYR A 33 -9.69 5.24 -8.76
CA TYR A 33 -9.92 6.48 -8.01
C TYR A 33 -9.01 7.64 -8.45
N GLY A 34 -7.89 7.38 -9.13
CA GLY A 34 -6.92 8.40 -9.52
C GLY A 34 -6.05 8.91 -8.36
N PHE A 35 -5.49 10.12 -8.49
CA PHE A 35 -4.62 10.72 -7.47
C PHE A 35 -5.26 11.90 -6.73
N ASP A 36 -6.43 12.36 -7.15
CA ASP A 36 -7.05 13.60 -6.66
C ASP A 36 -8.11 13.36 -5.56
N GLU A 37 -8.39 12.10 -5.22
CA GLU A 37 -9.41 11.75 -4.24
C GLU A 37 -8.94 11.94 -2.81
N ARG A 38 -9.77 12.56 -1.96
CA ARG A 38 -9.38 12.89 -0.57
C ARG A 38 -9.12 11.67 0.30
N PHE A 39 -9.76 10.56 -0.02
CA PHE A 39 -9.62 9.30 0.71
C PHE A 39 -8.50 8.42 0.12
N GLN A 40 -7.84 8.85 -0.96
CA GLN A 40 -6.74 8.10 -1.57
C GLN A 40 -5.53 9.00 -1.77
N THR A 41 -4.42 8.67 -1.13
CA THR A 41 -3.16 9.37 -1.35
C THR A 41 -2.08 8.36 -1.70
N VAL A 42 -1.36 8.61 -2.78
CA VAL A 42 -0.30 7.71 -3.24
C VAL A 42 1.02 8.44 -3.10
N TYR A 43 1.95 7.81 -2.39
CA TYR A 43 3.33 8.27 -2.32
C TYR A 43 4.21 7.31 -3.09
N VAL A 44 5.21 7.87 -3.75
CA VAL A 44 6.25 7.10 -4.43
C VAL A 44 7.59 7.45 -3.83
N ASP A 45 8.40 6.42 -3.60
CA ASP A 45 9.82 6.57 -3.37
C ASP A 45 10.56 6.47 -4.71
N VAL A 46 11.17 7.58 -5.11
CA VAL A 46 11.97 7.68 -6.33
C VAL A 46 13.44 7.90 -6.00
N GLU A 47 14.31 7.13 -6.64
CA GLU A 47 15.75 7.34 -6.64
C GLU A 47 16.15 7.82 -8.04
N GLY A 48 16.23 9.15 -8.22
CA GLY A 48 16.37 9.76 -9.54
C GLY A 48 15.07 9.63 -10.35
N GLU A 49 15.11 8.90 -11.47
CA GLU A 49 13.95 8.60 -12.34
C GLU A 49 13.40 7.18 -12.13
N VAL A 50 13.90 6.45 -11.13
CA VAL A 50 13.53 5.05 -10.89
C VAL A 50 12.62 4.97 -9.66
N CYS A 51 11.44 4.37 -9.84
CA CYS A 51 10.54 4.03 -8.74
C CYS A 51 11.12 2.85 -7.94
N ARG A 52 11.28 3.05 -6.63
CA ARG A 52 11.81 2.05 -5.68
C ARG A 52 10.75 1.48 -4.76
N GLY A 53 9.68 2.22 -4.52
CA GLY A 53 8.56 1.79 -3.71
C GLY A 53 7.35 2.69 -3.87
N VAL A 54 6.17 2.17 -3.55
CA VAL A 54 4.90 2.86 -3.61
C VAL A 54 4.13 2.58 -2.32
N TYR A 55 3.55 3.65 -1.76
CA TYR A 55 2.74 3.63 -0.55
C TYR A 55 1.37 4.22 -0.89
N LEU A 56 0.35 3.38 -0.90
CA LEU A 56 -1.03 3.78 -1.14
C LEU A 56 -1.77 3.87 0.19
N TRP A 57 -2.13 5.08 0.58
CA TRP A 57 -3.08 5.33 1.65
C TRP A 57 -4.48 5.36 1.06
N LEU A 58 -5.35 4.50 1.56
CA LEU A 58 -6.74 4.39 1.15
C LEU A 58 -7.63 4.34 2.39
N TYR A 59 -8.37 5.42 2.64
CA TYR A 59 -9.05 5.68 3.90
C TYR A 59 -8.09 5.55 5.09
N ARG A 60 -8.31 4.58 5.98
CA ARG A 60 -7.43 4.25 7.11
C ARG A 60 -6.59 3.01 6.84
N ASN A 61 -6.45 2.60 5.59
CA ASN A 61 -5.65 1.45 5.20
C ASN A 61 -4.40 1.90 4.46
N LEU A 62 -3.30 1.21 4.67
CA LEU A 62 -2.05 1.40 3.95
C LEU A 62 -1.75 0.14 3.14
N LEU A 63 -1.57 0.28 1.83
CA LEU A 63 -0.91 -0.73 1.02
C LEU A 63 0.50 -0.27 0.70
N LEU A 64 1.46 -1.15 0.89
CA LEU A 64 2.87 -0.84 0.64
C LEU A 64 3.49 -1.89 -0.27
N TYR A 65 4.24 -1.39 -1.26
CA TYR A 65 4.89 -2.21 -2.26
C TYR A 65 6.28 -1.68 -2.58
N SER A 66 7.28 -2.55 -2.49
CA SER A 66 8.66 -2.29 -2.87
C SER A 66 9.28 -3.62 -3.29
N GLU A 67 9.66 -3.73 -4.55
CA GLU A 67 10.30 -4.91 -5.14
C GLU A 67 11.60 -5.30 -4.41
N GLU A 68 12.44 -4.31 -4.07
CA GLU A 68 13.73 -4.54 -3.39
C GLU A 68 13.62 -4.72 -1.87
N ASN A 69 12.39 -4.81 -1.32
CA ASN A 69 12.14 -4.81 0.13
C ASN A 69 12.80 -3.62 0.88
N LYS A 70 13.03 -2.50 0.19
CA LYS A 70 13.55 -1.25 0.73
C LYS A 70 12.39 -0.32 1.01
N VAL A 71 11.83 -0.47 2.19
CA VAL A 71 10.80 0.42 2.72
C VAL A 71 11.48 1.54 3.51
N GLU A 72 11.10 2.78 3.24
CA GLU A 72 11.62 3.96 3.93
C GLU A 72 10.97 4.10 5.31
N VAL A 73 11.72 3.67 6.33
CA VAL A 73 11.25 3.57 7.73
C VAL A 73 10.93 4.93 8.31
N ASP A 74 11.81 5.93 8.09
CA ASP A 74 11.64 7.29 8.63
C ASP A 74 10.34 7.93 8.13
N PHE A 75 9.96 7.65 6.88
CA PHE A 75 8.69 8.12 6.32
C PHE A 75 7.50 7.43 6.96
N LEU A 76 7.54 6.10 7.09
CA LEU A 76 6.46 5.38 7.76
C LEU A 76 6.29 5.84 9.21
N GLU A 77 7.39 6.06 9.93
CA GLU A 77 7.37 6.54 11.31
C GLU A 77 6.68 7.92 11.40
N GLN A 78 7.04 8.85 10.51
CA GLN A 78 6.39 10.16 10.43
C GLN A 78 4.90 10.04 10.12
N MET A 79 4.53 9.24 9.13
CA MET A 79 3.13 9.07 8.72
C MET A 79 2.29 8.43 9.82
N PHE A 80 2.81 7.38 10.47
CA PHE A 80 2.13 6.71 11.58
C PHE A 80 2.01 7.60 12.82
N GLY A 81 2.97 8.51 13.04
CA GLY A 81 2.89 9.53 14.08
C GLY A 81 1.78 10.56 13.87
N ILE A 82 1.41 10.84 12.61
CA ILE A 82 0.30 11.73 12.26
C ILE A 82 -1.04 10.98 12.33
N MET A 83 -1.11 9.82 11.66
CA MET A 83 -2.30 8.98 11.60
C MET A 83 -1.87 7.53 11.41
N ALA A 84 -2.07 6.71 12.45
CA ALA A 84 -1.83 5.27 12.34
C ALA A 84 -2.91 4.62 11.46
N PRO A 85 -2.53 3.76 10.50
CA PRO A 85 -3.49 3.06 9.65
C PRO A 85 -4.14 1.93 10.45
N ASP A 86 -5.45 1.70 10.30
CA ASP A 86 -6.14 0.56 10.92
C ASP A 86 -5.60 -0.78 10.38
N ARG A 87 -5.22 -0.80 9.10
CA ARG A 87 -4.67 -1.97 8.42
C ARG A 87 -3.49 -1.62 7.53
N VAL A 88 -2.47 -2.46 7.53
CA VAL A 88 -1.33 -2.37 6.62
C VAL A 88 -1.18 -3.66 5.84
N ALA A 89 -1.27 -3.62 4.52
CA ALA A 89 -1.22 -4.81 3.66
C ALA A 89 -0.11 -4.71 2.62
N GLY A 90 0.46 -5.85 2.25
CA GLY A 90 1.47 -5.91 1.20
C GLY A 90 2.25 -7.21 1.22
N ARG A 91 3.44 -7.17 0.63
CA ARG A 91 4.40 -8.27 0.66
C ARG A 91 4.92 -8.47 2.09
N LYS A 92 5.09 -9.73 2.49
CA LYS A 92 5.56 -10.12 3.84
C LYS A 92 6.76 -9.33 4.34
N ASP A 93 7.83 -9.25 3.56
CA ASP A 93 9.06 -8.55 3.96
C ASP A 93 8.81 -7.06 4.22
N ASN A 94 8.03 -6.42 3.37
CA ASN A 94 7.71 -5.00 3.47
C ASN A 94 6.80 -4.71 4.68
N VAL A 95 5.81 -5.56 4.90
CA VAL A 95 4.89 -5.46 6.05
C VAL A 95 5.61 -5.75 7.35
N ASN A 96 6.58 -6.67 7.34
CA ASN A 96 7.42 -6.96 8.50
C ASN A 96 8.21 -5.72 8.94
N ILE A 97 8.73 -4.91 8.00
CA ILE A 97 9.38 -3.62 8.32
C ILE A 97 8.38 -2.67 9.00
N ALA A 98 7.16 -2.55 8.48
CA ALA A 98 6.12 -1.73 9.10
C ALA A 98 5.72 -2.25 10.49
N SER A 99 5.78 -3.56 10.73
CA SER A 99 5.45 -4.18 12.03
C SER A 99 6.38 -3.74 13.16
N TRP A 100 7.62 -3.38 12.84
CA TRP A 100 8.59 -2.87 13.82
C TRP A 100 8.18 -1.51 14.38
N LEU A 101 7.48 -0.69 13.58
CA LEU A 101 6.95 0.60 13.97
C LEU A 101 5.58 0.48 14.65
N LEU A 102 4.80 -0.52 14.25
CA LEU A 102 3.44 -0.78 14.73
C LEU A 102 3.41 -1.98 15.69
N THR A 103 4.10 -1.85 16.83
CA THR A 103 4.28 -2.96 17.80
C THR A 103 2.98 -3.51 18.38
N ASP A 104 1.92 -2.72 18.35
CA ASP A 104 0.61 -3.08 18.91
C ASP A 104 -0.30 -3.80 17.89
N TYR A 105 0.20 -4.07 16.68
CA TYR A 105 -0.56 -4.69 15.60
C TYR A 105 -0.28 -6.18 15.51
N ASN A 106 -1.30 -6.93 15.10
CA ASN A 106 -1.16 -8.36 14.83
C ASN A 106 -0.89 -8.57 13.34
N MET A 107 0.16 -9.32 13.05
CA MET A 107 0.51 -9.74 11.70
C MET A 107 -0.18 -11.06 11.37
N GLU A 108 -0.93 -11.06 10.29
CA GLU A 108 -1.57 -12.25 9.72
C GLU A 108 -1.09 -12.47 8.30
N GLU A 109 -0.92 -13.73 7.92
CA GLU A 109 -0.57 -14.13 6.56
C GLU A 109 -1.79 -14.74 5.88
N THR A 110 -2.11 -14.26 4.69
CA THR A 110 -3.24 -14.73 3.88
C THR A 110 -2.77 -15.02 2.46
N GLN A 111 -3.34 -16.06 1.85
CA GLN A 111 -3.05 -16.41 0.44
C GLN A 111 -3.79 -15.51 -0.55
N HIS A 112 -4.73 -14.71 -0.06
CA HIS A 112 -5.56 -13.80 -0.83
C HIS A 112 -5.43 -12.39 -0.31
N MET A 113 -5.72 -11.42 -1.18
CA MET A 113 -5.75 -10.02 -0.82
C MET A 113 -6.68 -9.78 0.38
N PRO A 114 -6.20 -9.14 1.47
CA PRO A 114 -7.02 -8.89 2.63
C PRO A 114 -8.15 -7.89 2.31
N ALA A 115 -9.29 -8.06 2.97
CA ALA A 115 -10.36 -7.06 2.92
C ALA A 115 -9.87 -5.76 3.58
N LEU A 116 -9.95 -4.67 2.82
CA LEU A 116 -9.74 -3.32 3.29
C LEU A 116 -11.08 -2.63 3.44
N PHE A 117 -11.17 -1.67 4.35
CA PHE A 117 -12.44 -1.07 4.75
C PHE A 117 -12.46 0.43 4.55
N ASP A 118 -13.60 0.97 4.14
CA ASP A 118 -13.82 2.42 4.06
C ASP A 118 -14.14 3.05 5.44
N GLU A 119 -14.53 4.33 5.44
CA GLU A 119 -14.93 5.04 6.67
C GLU A 119 -16.14 4.41 7.40
N LYS A 120 -16.98 3.66 6.68
CA LYS A 120 -18.19 3.01 7.19
C LYS A 120 -17.96 1.56 7.60
N ASN A 121 -16.71 1.09 7.55
CA ASN A 121 -16.35 -0.32 7.69
C ASN A 121 -16.95 -1.23 6.60
N GLU A 122 -17.24 -0.69 5.43
CA GLU A 122 -17.65 -1.47 4.25
C GLU A 122 -16.42 -1.87 3.44
N ALA A 123 -16.41 -3.10 2.89
CA ALA A 123 -15.26 -3.60 2.15
C ALA A 123 -15.06 -2.79 0.86
N VAL A 124 -13.84 -2.33 0.60
CA VAL A 124 -13.53 -1.55 -0.60
C VAL A 124 -13.59 -2.46 -1.84
N ASP A 125 -14.39 -2.04 -2.81
CA ASP A 125 -14.74 -2.81 -3.99
C ASP A 125 -13.68 -2.75 -5.12
N CYS A 126 -12.66 -1.89 -5.02
CA CYS A 126 -11.59 -1.78 -6.00
C CYS A 126 -10.72 -3.04 -6.11
N PHE A 127 -10.72 -3.90 -5.08
CA PHE A 127 -9.92 -5.12 -5.03
C PHE A 127 -10.72 -6.39 -5.34
N ALA A 128 -12.01 -6.27 -5.64
CA ALA A 128 -12.90 -7.43 -5.83
C ALA A 128 -12.48 -8.36 -6.98
N GLY A 129 -11.78 -7.84 -8.00
CA GLY A 129 -11.24 -8.64 -9.11
C GLY A 129 -9.86 -9.27 -8.85
N LEU A 130 -9.26 -8.99 -7.70
CA LEU A 130 -7.90 -9.43 -7.32
C LEU A 130 -7.91 -10.49 -6.22
N SER A 131 -9.10 -10.93 -5.76
CA SER A 131 -9.25 -11.99 -4.75
C SER A 131 -8.58 -13.29 -5.16
N ASP A 132 -8.49 -13.55 -6.47
CA ASP A 132 -7.87 -14.75 -7.04
C ASP A 132 -6.39 -14.56 -7.40
N SER A 133 -5.80 -13.40 -7.09
CA SER A 133 -4.39 -13.14 -7.38
C SER A 133 -3.49 -13.91 -6.40
N GLU A 134 -2.77 -14.90 -6.93
CA GLU A 134 -1.74 -15.64 -6.20
C GLU A 134 -0.70 -14.70 -5.60
N GLY A 135 -0.56 -14.70 -4.27
CA GLY A 135 0.45 -13.97 -3.54
C GLY A 135 0.35 -14.25 -2.06
N SER A 136 1.47 -14.47 -1.37
CA SER A 136 1.47 -14.57 0.10
C SER A 136 1.39 -13.15 0.68
N TRP A 137 0.17 -12.69 0.91
CA TRP A 137 -0.11 -11.40 1.51
C TRP A 137 0.15 -11.44 3.01
N SER A 138 0.69 -10.35 3.53
CA SER A 138 0.71 -10.09 4.96
C SER A 138 -0.12 -8.86 5.26
N VAL A 139 -0.85 -8.91 6.37
CA VAL A 139 -1.65 -7.81 6.86
C VAL A 139 -1.34 -7.58 8.33
N LEU A 140 -1.06 -6.33 8.69
CA LEU A 140 -1.10 -5.86 10.07
C LEU A 140 -2.47 -5.29 10.34
N SER A 141 -3.07 -5.68 11.45
CA SER A 141 -4.34 -5.10 11.91
C SER A 141 -4.29 -4.79 13.40
N ARG A 142 -4.96 -3.71 13.77
CA ARG A 142 -5.15 -3.32 15.16
C ARG A 142 -6.33 -4.12 15.74
N ASN A 143 -6.11 -4.83 16.84
CA ASN A 143 -7.18 -5.50 17.59
C ASN A 143 -8.05 -4.51 18.38
#